data_AF-A0A6V8NEH1-F1
#
_entry.id   AF-A0A6V8NEH1-F1
#
_cell.length_a   1.000
_cell.length_b   1.000
_cell.length_c   1.000
_cell.angle_alpha   90.00
_cell.angle_beta   90.00
_cell.angle_gamma   90.00
#
_symmetry.space_group_name_H-M   'P 1'
#
loop_
_entity.id
_entity.type
_entity.pdbx_description
1 polymer ?
#
loop_
_entity_poly.entity_id
_entity_poly.type
_entity_poly.pdbx_seq_one_letter_code
_entity_poly.pdbx_strand_id
1 'polypeptide(L)'
;MKNVLVALAALALIAPGASAALAAQPADFDAQAQFAEGNPPVIPHKIVDNAKGESCLTCHLDLSGASKAPLCPHPVRVYCTSCHVRSDLGTPATLKGKVKK
;
A
#
# COMPACT_ATOMS: atom_id res chain seq x y z
N MET A 1 1.95 41.45 42.21
CA MET A 1 2.72 41.92 41.03
C MET A 1 3.82 40.95 40.57
N LYS A 2 4.34 40.07 41.44
CA LYS A 2 5.42 39.11 41.08
C LYS A 2 4.94 37.83 40.36
N ASN A 3 3.63 37.55 40.37
CA ASN A 3 3.07 36.28 39.88
C ASN A 3 2.69 36.32 38.39
N VAL A 4 2.64 37.51 37.78
CA VAL A 4 2.33 37.66 36.34
C VAL A 4 3.57 37.38 35.49
N LEU A 5 4.77 37.64 36.01
CA LEU A 5 6.04 37.36 35.34
C LEU A 5 6.38 35.85 35.25
N VAL A 6 5.85 35.04 36.17
CA VAL A 6 6.08 33.57 36.15
C VAL A 6 5.25 32.88 35.05
N ALA A 7 4.11 33.46 34.65
CA ALA A 7 3.22 32.87 33.66
C ALA A 7 3.72 33.01 32.20
N LEU A 8 4.61 33.97 31.92
CA LEU A 8 5.16 34.19 30.56
C LEU A 8 6.35 33.29 30.22
N ALA A 9 7.00 32.69 31.23
CA ALA A 9 8.15 31.81 31.02
C ALA A 9 7.78 30.37 30.60
N ALA A 10 6.51 29.97 30.73
CA ALA A 10 6.05 28.61 30.40
C ALA A 10 5.60 28.45 28.94
N LEU A 11 5.54 29.52 28.16
CA LEU A 11 5.11 29.51 26.75
C LEU A 11 6.28 29.58 25.75
N ALA A 12 7.47 29.15 26.17
CA ALA A 12 8.68 29.11 25.32
C ALA A 12 9.14 27.68 24.98
N LEU A 13 8.25 26.68 25.09
CA LEU A 13 8.51 25.28 24.74
C LEU A 13 7.72 24.80 23.51
N ILE A 14 7.22 25.71 22.68
CA ILE A 14 6.79 25.33 21.33
C ILE A 14 8.03 25.40 20.46
N ALA A 15 8.81 24.31 20.48
CA ALA A 15 9.94 24.14 19.59
C ALA A 15 9.47 24.32 18.12
N PRO A 16 9.97 25.33 17.37
CA PRO A 16 9.83 25.34 15.92
C PRO A 16 10.83 24.34 15.34
N GLY A 17 10.66 23.06 15.66
CA GLY A 17 11.56 21.97 15.26
C GLY A 17 10.84 20.77 14.62
N ALA A 18 9.50 20.74 14.65
CA ALA A 18 8.73 19.61 14.14
C ALA A 18 8.48 19.63 12.62
N SER A 19 8.91 20.68 11.90
CA SER A 19 8.71 20.74 10.44
C SER A 19 9.66 19.85 9.65
N ALA A 20 10.78 19.39 10.23
CA ALA A 20 11.72 18.51 9.55
C ALA A 20 11.27 17.03 9.53
N ALA A 21 10.32 16.63 10.38
CA ALA A 21 9.78 15.27 10.38
C ALA A 21 8.71 15.04 9.28
N LEU A 22 8.22 16.11 8.64
CA LEU A 22 7.45 16.05 7.40
C LEU A 22 8.34 16.27 6.17
N ALA A 23 9.67 16.13 6.29
CA ALA A 23 10.50 15.92 5.12
C ALA A 23 9.92 14.69 4.40
N ALA A 24 9.25 14.97 3.28
CA ALA A 24 8.62 13.97 2.43
C ALA A 24 9.59 12.80 2.31
N GLN A 25 9.15 11.62 2.75
CA GLN A 25 9.82 10.37 2.40
C GLN A 25 10.14 10.47 0.91
N PRO A 26 11.39 10.18 0.47
CA PRO A 26 11.74 10.31 -0.94
C PRO A 26 10.69 9.55 -1.73
N ALA A 27 9.93 10.27 -2.55
CA ALA A 27 8.88 9.67 -3.34
C ALA A 27 9.57 8.73 -4.32
N ASP A 28 9.50 7.44 -4.03
CA ASP A 28 9.83 6.40 -4.99
C ASP A 28 8.71 6.41 -6.04
N PHE A 29 8.86 7.31 -7.02
CA PHE A 29 7.89 7.52 -8.08
C PHE A 29 7.71 6.24 -8.91
N ASP A 30 8.75 5.40 -9.02
CA ASP A 30 8.68 4.13 -9.72
C ASP A 30 7.81 3.12 -8.95
N ALA A 31 7.99 3.00 -7.64
CA ALA A 31 7.15 2.15 -6.79
C ALA A 31 5.69 2.64 -6.78
N GLN A 32 5.44 3.95 -6.76
CA GLN A 32 4.09 4.51 -6.81
C GLN A 32 3.43 4.32 -8.18
N ALA A 33 4.19 4.39 -9.28
CA ALA A 33 3.67 4.16 -10.62
C ALA A 33 3.12 2.73 -10.82
N GLN A 34 3.66 1.74 -10.10
CA GLN A 34 3.15 0.36 -10.13
C GLN A 34 1.73 0.22 -9.56
N PHE A 35 1.36 1.10 -8.63
CA PHE A 35 0.04 1.13 -8.00
C PHE A 35 -0.82 2.31 -8.47
N ALA A 36 -0.39 3.00 -9.52
CA ALA A 36 -1.13 4.08 -10.11
C ALA A 36 -2.46 3.58 -10.70
N GLU A 37 -3.44 4.46 -10.72
CA GLU A 37 -4.75 4.16 -11.28
C GLU A 37 -4.62 3.72 -12.75
N GLY A 38 -5.22 2.57 -13.08
CA GLY A 38 -5.13 1.97 -14.40
C GLY A 38 -3.94 1.02 -14.63
N ASN A 39 -3.00 0.88 -13.69
CA ASN A 39 -1.94 -0.12 -13.75
C ASN A 39 -2.33 -1.38 -12.95
N PRO A 40 -2.78 -2.47 -13.59
CA PRO A 40 -3.22 -3.66 -12.87
C PRO A 40 -2.01 -4.40 -12.26
N PRO A 41 -1.98 -4.66 -10.94
CA PRO A 41 -0.93 -5.45 -10.32
C PRO A 41 -0.90 -6.89 -10.83
N VAL A 42 0.29 -7.49 -10.87
CA VAL A 42 0.46 -8.93 -11.11
C VAL A 42 -0.14 -9.75 -9.97
N ILE A 43 -0.68 -10.92 -10.28
CA ILE A 43 -1.24 -11.86 -9.28
C ILE A 43 -0.07 -12.61 -8.63
N PRO A 44 0.22 -12.40 -7.32
CA PRO A 44 1.41 -12.94 -6.66
C PRO A 44 1.19 -14.34 -6.06
N HIS A 45 0.05 -14.97 -6.35
CA HIS A 45 -0.32 -16.28 -5.83
C HIS A 45 -0.90 -17.16 -6.94
N LYS A 46 -1.02 -18.46 -6.66
CA LYS A 46 -1.65 -19.41 -7.58
C LYS A 46 -3.14 -19.13 -7.69
N ILE A 47 -3.67 -19.27 -8.89
CA ILE A 47 -5.11 -19.29 -9.18
C ILE A 47 -5.40 -20.54 -10.01
N VAL A 48 -6.63 -21.03 -9.92
CA VAL A 48 -7.11 -22.08 -10.81
C VAL A 48 -7.14 -21.57 -12.26
N ASP A 49 -6.91 -22.45 -13.23
CA ASP A 49 -7.09 -22.08 -14.63
C ASP A 49 -8.55 -21.69 -14.89
N ASN A 50 -8.74 -20.62 -15.66
CA ASN A 50 -10.07 -20.05 -15.92
C ASN A 50 -10.83 -19.63 -14.64
N ALA A 51 -10.11 -19.15 -13.62
CA ALA A 51 -10.71 -18.57 -12.43
C ALA A 51 -11.76 -17.50 -12.80
N LYS A 52 -12.94 -17.58 -12.17
CA LYS A 52 -14.04 -16.64 -12.34
C LYS A 52 -13.97 -15.52 -11.30
N GLY A 53 -14.55 -14.37 -11.60
CA GLY A 53 -14.56 -13.20 -10.72
C GLY A 53 -15.02 -13.52 -9.29
N GLU A 54 -16.06 -14.35 -9.12
CA GLU A 54 -16.60 -14.72 -7.80
C GLU A 54 -15.54 -15.38 -6.89
N SER A 55 -14.67 -16.21 -7.47
CA SER A 55 -13.59 -16.86 -6.73
C SER A 55 -12.54 -15.86 -6.23
N CYS A 56 -12.26 -14.82 -7.02
CA CYS A 56 -11.34 -13.75 -6.65
C CYS A 56 -11.95 -12.86 -5.55
N LEU A 57 -13.23 -12.50 -5.70
CA LEU A 57 -13.94 -11.60 -4.80
C LEU A 57 -14.15 -12.19 -3.40
N THR A 58 -14.06 -13.51 -3.23
CA THR A 58 -14.09 -14.17 -1.91
C THR A 58 -13.04 -13.59 -0.96
N CYS A 59 -11.85 -13.25 -1.48
CA CYS A 59 -10.76 -12.66 -0.70
C CYS A 59 -10.62 -11.15 -0.92
N HIS A 60 -10.92 -10.67 -2.13
CA HIS A 60 -10.71 -9.27 -2.53
C HIS A 60 -11.90 -8.34 -2.24
N LEU A 61 -13.00 -8.85 -1.66
CA LEU A 61 -14.07 -8.04 -1.06
C LEU A 61 -14.26 -8.33 0.44
N ASP A 62 -13.31 -9.03 1.05
CA ASP A 62 -13.39 -9.35 2.46
C ASP A 62 -13.15 -8.10 3.33
N LEU A 63 -14.24 -7.48 3.75
CA LEU A 63 -14.21 -6.34 4.68
C LEU A 63 -13.95 -6.77 6.13
N SER A 64 -13.98 -8.07 6.45
CA SER A 64 -13.66 -8.55 7.79
C SER A 64 -12.16 -8.51 8.10
N GLY A 65 -11.32 -8.44 7.06
CA GLY A 65 -9.86 -8.47 7.18
C GLY A 65 -9.28 -9.85 7.50
N ALA A 66 -10.08 -10.91 7.39
CA ALA A 66 -9.58 -12.29 7.51
C ALA A 66 -8.62 -12.63 6.35
N SER A 67 -8.91 -12.11 5.17
CA SER A 67 -8.04 -12.09 4.01
C SER A 67 -7.00 -10.98 4.09
N LYS A 68 -5.76 -11.29 3.70
CA LYS A 68 -4.68 -10.30 3.52
C LYS A 68 -4.67 -9.70 2.10
N ALA A 69 -5.67 -9.99 1.30
CA ALA A 69 -5.77 -9.47 -0.06
C ALA A 69 -6.19 -7.99 -0.05
N PRO A 70 -5.67 -7.16 -0.97
CA PRO A 70 -6.15 -5.80 -1.13
C PRO A 70 -7.61 -5.80 -1.63
N LEU A 71 -8.39 -4.81 -1.17
CA LEU A 71 -9.78 -4.66 -1.63
C LEU A 71 -9.83 -4.29 -3.11
N CYS A 72 -10.76 -4.90 -3.84
CA CYS A 72 -10.99 -4.63 -5.26
C CYS A 72 -11.77 -3.32 -5.42
N PRO A 73 -11.20 -2.29 -6.07
CA PRO A 73 -11.90 -1.02 -6.29
C PRO A 73 -12.95 -1.10 -7.42
N HIS A 74 -12.99 -2.19 -8.19
CA HIS A 74 -13.86 -2.36 -9.34
C HIS A 74 -14.48 -3.77 -9.42
N PRO A 75 -15.34 -4.15 -8.45
CA PRO A 75 -15.89 -5.51 -8.36
C PRO A 75 -16.79 -5.90 -9.55
N VAL A 76 -17.31 -4.92 -10.29
CA VAL A 76 -18.11 -5.14 -11.50
C VAL A 76 -17.31 -5.67 -12.69
N ARG A 77 -15.97 -5.55 -12.67
CA ARG A 77 -15.07 -6.09 -13.70
C ARG A 77 -14.70 -7.54 -13.38
N VAL A 78 -15.61 -8.46 -13.69
CA VAL A 78 -15.54 -9.87 -13.26
C VAL A 78 -14.52 -10.74 -14.01
N TYR A 79 -13.95 -10.25 -15.12
CA TYR A 79 -12.88 -10.94 -15.87
C TYR A 79 -11.50 -10.47 -15.42
N CYS A 80 -11.12 -10.82 -14.19
CA CYS A 80 -9.91 -10.29 -13.53
C CYS A 80 -8.62 -10.57 -14.33
N THR A 81 -8.52 -11.77 -14.92
CA THR A 81 -7.34 -12.21 -15.69
C THR A 81 -7.21 -11.55 -17.07
N SER A 82 -8.20 -10.77 -17.51
CA SER A 82 -8.07 -9.94 -18.72
C SER A 82 -7.05 -8.81 -18.56
N CYS A 83 -6.81 -8.38 -17.31
CA CYS A 83 -5.84 -7.32 -17.01
C CYS A 83 -4.76 -7.78 -16.02
N HIS A 84 -5.12 -8.60 -15.02
CA HIS A 84 -4.18 -9.08 -14.01
C HIS A 84 -3.50 -10.38 -14.47
N VAL A 85 -2.21 -10.30 -14.77
CA VAL A 85 -1.42 -11.45 -15.23
C VAL A 85 -0.85 -12.22 -14.05
N ARG A 86 -0.78 -13.55 -14.17
CA ARG A 86 -0.11 -14.42 -13.19
C ARG A 86 1.39 -14.19 -13.20
N SER A 87 1.99 -14.01 -12.03
CA SER A 87 3.44 -14.12 -11.89
C SER A 87 3.85 -15.60 -11.93
N ASP A 88 4.80 -15.94 -12.81
CA ASP A 88 5.51 -17.23 -12.82
C ASP A 88 6.57 -17.30 -11.71
N LEU A 89 7.02 -16.14 -11.28
CA LEU A 89 7.84 -15.97 -10.09
C LEU A 89 6.94 -16.24 -8.88
N GLY A 90 7.25 -17.31 -8.15
CA GLY A 90 6.61 -17.60 -6.85
C GLY A 90 6.67 -16.39 -5.90
N THR A 91 5.90 -16.45 -4.82
CA THR A 91 5.70 -15.38 -3.82
C THR A 91 6.91 -14.45 -3.63
N PRO A 92 6.72 -13.14 -3.38
CA PRO A 92 7.79 -12.13 -3.33
C PRO A 92 9.03 -12.49 -2.48
N ALA A 93 8.88 -13.38 -1.51
CA ALA A 93 9.99 -13.97 -0.75
C ALA A 93 11.06 -14.66 -1.63
N THR A 94 10.70 -15.19 -2.80
CA THR A 94 11.61 -15.90 -3.72
C THR A 94 12.44 -14.96 -4.60
N LEU A 95 12.06 -13.69 -4.74
CA LEU A 95 12.74 -12.72 -5.61
C LEU A 95 14.00 -12.09 -5.01
N LYS A 96 14.24 -12.27 -3.70
CA LYS A 96 15.40 -11.71 -2.98
C LYS A 96 16.76 -12.33 -3.36
N GLY A 97 16.84 -13.23 -4.34
CA GLY A 97 18.06 -14.00 -4.64
C GLY A 97 18.47 -14.17 -6.10
N LYS A 98 17.81 -13.53 -7.08
CA LYS A 98 18.11 -13.78 -8.51
C LYS A 98 18.33 -12.53 -9.37
N VAL A 99 18.87 -11.46 -8.82
CA VAL A 99 19.51 -10.43 -9.66
C VAL A 99 20.97 -10.84 -9.85
N LYS A 100 21.23 -11.73 -10.81
CA LYS A 100 22.60 -11.93 -11.32
C LYS A 100 22.87 -10.76 -12.28
N LYS A 101 23.89 -9.97 -11.93
CA LYS A 101 24.47 -8.93 -12.79
C LYS A 101 25.04 -9.55 -14.06
#